data_AF-A0A292E491-F1
#
_entry.id   AF-A0A292E491-F1
#
_cell.length_a   1.000
_cell.length_b   1.000
_cell.length_c   1.000
_cell.angle_alpha   90.00
_cell.angle_beta   90.00
_cell.angle_gamma   90.00
#
_symmetry.space_group_name_H-M   'P 1'
#
loop_
_entity.id
_entity.type
_entity.pdbx_description
1 polymer ?
#
loop_
_entity_poly.entity_id
_entity_poly.type
_entity_poly.pdbx_seq_one_letter_code
_entity_poly.pdbx_strand_id
1 'polypeptide(L)'
;MIAGRAPLSAVKYFDLGIHFVMSLFDASWSEMSGFLLGMAIMALPGLALIVAAYVAIIRMFLRLWKGFGPERRLSRGLVLLAAFMTLIVLPYALFRSSGDNSQESRIPRPLKMARIEYQLEESWGFGGPGDNETGFVIYQLTEESAGWARAQGSALATQLSQGARCWRPTPVEKDAGTPDDLRRWTGPIQEEREEWAARKPNIADYLDLYGFTIPVEKARMIEADSAIQNPGSFYCYGRGGSLTIVDPGRGKVYFAYAG
;
A
#
# COMPACT_ATOMS: atom_id res chain seq x y z
N MET A 1 -8.22 48.68 -34.25
CA MET A 1 -8.13 49.27 -32.89
C MET A 1 -9.45 49.06 -32.18
N ILE A 2 -9.54 48.05 -31.31
CA ILE A 2 -10.65 47.88 -30.37
C ILE A 2 -9.96 47.60 -29.02
N ALA A 3 -10.00 48.57 -28.12
CA ALA A 3 -9.45 48.46 -26.78
C ALA A 3 -10.54 47.91 -25.85
N GLY A 4 -10.36 46.66 -25.40
CA GLY A 4 -11.23 46.01 -24.42
C GLY A 4 -10.83 46.40 -22.99
N ARG A 5 -11.76 47.00 -22.24
CA ARG A 5 -11.65 47.20 -20.78
C ARG A 5 -11.83 45.86 -20.07
N ALA A 6 -10.88 45.48 -19.22
CA ALA A 6 -11.01 44.34 -18.31
C ALA A 6 -12.00 44.65 -17.18
N PRO A 7 -12.83 43.68 -16.73
CA PRO A 7 -13.80 43.87 -15.66
C PRO A 7 -13.13 43.87 -14.28
N LEU A 8 -13.40 44.91 -13.49
CA LEU A 8 -12.90 45.17 -12.13
C LEU A 8 -13.45 44.20 -11.04
N SER A 9 -14.12 43.11 -11.41
CA SER A 9 -14.72 42.17 -10.45
C SER A 9 -13.76 41.06 -9.98
N ALA A 10 -12.65 40.82 -10.68
CA ALA A 10 -11.72 39.72 -10.35
C ALA A 10 -10.87 39.98 -9.09
N VAL A 11 -10.64 41.24 -8.71
CA VAL A 11 -9.71 41.59 -7.61
C VAL A 11 -10.31 41.32 -6.22
N LYS A 12 -11.64 41.37 -6.06
CA LYS A 12 -12.28 41.12 -4.76
C LYS A 12 -12.42 39.64 -4.38
N TYR A 13 -12.43 38.73 -5.36
CA TYR A 13 -12.50 37.28 -5.08
C TYR A 13 -11.15 36.69 -4.69
N PHE A 14 -10.04 37.31 -5.11
CA PHE A 14 -8.70 36.86 -4.78
C PHE A 14 -8.37 37.05 -3.28
N ASP A 15 -8.84 38.15 -2.69
CA ASP A 15 -8.56 38.50 -1.28
C ASP A 15 -9.35 37.63 -0.29
N LEU A 16 -10.59 37.25 -0.62
CA LEU A 16 -11.39 36.34 0.22
C LEU A 16 -10.84 34.91 0.22
N GLY A 17 -10.26 34.46 -0.91
CA GLY A 17 -9.66 33.13 -1.03
C GLY A 17 -8.40 32.98 -0.17
N ILE A 18 -7.54 34.00 -0.11
CA ILE A 18 -6.29 33.95 0.67
C ILE A 18 -6.57 33.86 2.18
N HIS A 19 -7.55 34.62 2.68
CA HIS A 19 -7.92 34.56 4.10
C HIS A 19 -8.56 33.21 4.49
N PHE A 20 -9.35 32.61 3.60
CA PHE A 20 -9.93 31.29 3.85
C PHE A 20 -8.88 30.17 3.81
N VAL A 21 -7.93 30.22 2.86
CA VAL A 21 -6.82 29.25 2.77
C VAL A 21 -5.88 29.37 3.97
N MET A 22 -5.55 30.58 4.44
CA MET A 22 -4.73 30.76 5.65
C MET A 22 -5.44 30.28 6.92
N SER A 23 -6.76 30.53 7.05
CA SER A 23 -7.54 30.05 8.19
C SER A 23 -7.65 28.51 8.24
N LEU A 24 -7.71 27.84 7.08
CA LEU A 24 -7.69 26.37 6.99
C LEU A 24 -6.30 25.81 7.34
N PHE A 25 -5.24 26.51 6.97
CA PHE A 25 -3.86 26.13 7.29
C PHE A 25 -3.57 26.21 8.79
N ASP A 26 -4.01 27.28 9.47
CA ASP A 26 -3.79 27.46 10.91
C ASP A 26 -4.58 26.45 11.76
N ALA A 27 -5.83 26.14 11.37
CA ALA A 27 -6.63 25.11 12.03
C ALA A 27 -5.98 23.72 11.91
N SER A 28 -5.54 23.36 10.71
CA SER A 28 -4.85 22.09 10.44
C SER A 28 -3.53 21.97 11.20
N TRP A 29 -2.77 23.06 11.35
CA TRP A 29 -1.46 23.02 12.02
C TRP A 29 -1.59 22.72 13.51
N SER A 30 -2.59 23.30 14.18
CA SER A 30 -2.84 23.04 15.61
C SER A 30 -3.20 21.58 15.89
N GLU A 31 -4.04 20.98 15.05
CA GLU A 31 -4.45 19.57 15.18
C GLU A 31 -3.30 18.61 14.82
N MET A 32 -2.51 18.91 13.78
CA MET A 32 -1.32 18.13 13.43
C MET A 32 -0.26 18.16 14.53
N SER A 33 -0.06 19.31 15.19
CA SER A 33 0.96 19.44 16.24
C SER A 33 0.67 18.55 17.47
N GLY A 34 -0.60 18.44 17.86
CA GLY A 34 -1.03 17.56 18.96
C GLY A 34 -0.88 16.08 18.62
N PHE A 35 -1.21 15.69 17.39
CA PHE A 35 -1.04 14.31 16.91
C PHE A 35 0.43 13.89 16.84
N LEU A 36 1.30 14.74 16.28
CA LEU A 36 2.75 14.49 16.20
C LEU A 36 3.39 14.39 17.60
N LEU A 37 2.98 15.24 18.54
CA LEU A 37 3.46 15.16 19.92
C LEU A 37 3.01 13.85 20.60
N GLY A 38 1.77 13.43 20.39
CA GLY A 38 1.27 12.14 20.90
C GLY A 38 2.03 10.94 20.35
N MET A 39 2.31 10.94 19.04
CA MET A 39 3.13 9.93 18.38
C MET A 39 4.56 9.90 18.92
N ALA A 40 5.18 11.06 19.11
CA ALA A 40 6.51 11.16 19.70
C ALA A 40 6.56 10.59 21.12
N ILE A 41 5.57 10.92 21.96
CA ILE A 41 5.48 10.40 23.34
C ILE A 41 5.31 8.88 23.35
N MET A 42 4.52 8.31 22.43
CA MET A 42 4.36 6.86 22.33
C MET A 42 5.60 6.14 21.76
N ALA A 43 6.38 6.80 20.90
CA ALA A 43 7.59 6.24 20.33
C ALA A 43 8.78 6.23 21.31
N LEU A 44 8.84 7.19 22.25
CA LEU A 44 9.96 7.36 23.19
C LEU A 44 10.22 6.11 24.07
N PRO A 45 9.23 5.43 24.66
CA PRO A 45 9.45 4.20 25.42
C PRO A 45 10.04 3.07 24.56
N GLY A 46 9.55 2.92 23.33
CA GLY A 46 10.06 1.92 22.39
C GLY A 46 11.53 2.20 22.03
N LEU A 47 11.85 3.45 21.72
CA LEU A 47 13.22 3.87 21.45
C LEU A 47 14.13 3.66 22.68
N ALA A 48 13.66 4.00 23.88
CA ALA A 48 14.41 3.82 25.11
C ALA A 48 14.71 2.34 25.39
N LEU A 49 13.76 1.44 25.13
CA LEU A 49 13.97 -0.02 25.25
C LEU A 49 14.99 -0.53 24.22
N ILE A 50 14.92 -0.06 22.97
CA ILE A 50 15.90 -0.40 21.93
C ILE A 50 17.31 0.06 22.35
N VAL A 51 17.44 1.31 22.80
CA VAL A 51 18.72 1.86 23.27
C VAL A 51 19.23 1.07 24.48
N ALA A 52 18.36 0.74 25.45
CA ALA A 52 18.75 -0.05 26.61
C ALA A 52 19.23 -1.46 26.23
N ALA A 53 18.57 -2.12 25.28
CA ALA A 53 18.99 -3.42 24.74
C ALA A 53 20.37 -3.33 24.07
N TYR A 54 20.61 -2.31 23.25
CA TYR A 54 21.91 -2.04 22.63
C TYR A 54 23.01 -1.82 23.67
N VAL A 55 22.74 -1.00 24.69
CA VAL A 55 23.69 -0.76 25.79
C VAL A 55 23.98 -2.05 26.56
N ALA A 56 22.98 -2.89 26.80
CA ALA A 56 23.16 -4.19 27.46
C ALA A 56 24.04 -5.13 26.63
N ILE A 57 23.83 -5.20 25.31
CA ILE A 57 24.64 -5.99 24.38
C ILE A 57 26.09 -5.48 24.38
N ILE A 58 26.31 -4.17 24.25
CA ILE A 58 27.65 -3.57 24.29
C ILE A 58 28.34 -3.89 25.63
N ARG A 59 27.64 -3.75 26.75
CA ARG A 59 28.18 -4.08 28.08
C ARG A 59 28.53 -5.57 28.21
N MET A 60 27.72 -6.46 27.66
CA MET A 60 28.00 -7.89 27.62
C MET A 60 29.31 -8.16 26.85
N PHE A 61 29.46 -7.58 25.66
CA PHE A 61 30.68 -7.71 24.85
C PHE A 61 31.91 -7.10 25.55
N LEU A 62 31.77 -5.96 26.23
CA LEU A 62 32.86 -5.36 27.02
C LEU A 62 33.26 -6.22 28.23
N ARG A 63 32.31 -6.89 28.88
CA ARG A 63 32.62 -7.84 29.97
C ARG A 63 33.37 -9.06 29.45
N LEU A 64 32.92 -9.62 28.32
CA LEU A 64 33.62 -10.72 27.64
C LEU A 64 35.04 -10.29 27.24
N TRP A 65 35.20 -9.08 26.72
CA TRP A 65 36.51 -8.51 26.36
C TRP A 65 37.48 -8.43 27.56
N LYS A 66 37.00 -7.97 28.72
CA LYS A 66 37.82 -7.86 29.94
C LYS A 66 38.33 -9.21 30.46
N GLY A 67 37.63 -10.30 30.16
CA GLY A 67 38.04 -11.66 30.51
C GLY A 67 39.22 -12.20 29.70
N PHE A 68 39.59 -11.58 28.58
CA PHE A 68 40.71 -12.03 27.74
C PHE A 68 42.00 -11.28 28.08
N GLY A 69 43.02 -12.02 28.51
CA GLY A 69 44.38 -11.48 28.76
C GLY A 69 45.00 -10.81 27.53
N PRO A 70 45.99 -9.92 27.72
CA PRO A 70 46.57 -9.08 26.65
C PRO A 70 47.20 -9.85 25.48
N GLU A 71 47.55 -11.12 25.68
CA GLU A 71 48.18 -11.95 24.64
C GLU A 71 47.19 -12.53 23.61
N ARG A 72 45.87 -12.53 23.87
CA ARG A 72 44.86 -13.14 22.98
C ARG A 72 44.25 -12.13 22.01
N ARG A 73 45.09 -11.51 21.17
CA ARG A 73 44.68 -10.49 20.18
C ARG A 73 43.64 -10.99 19.17
N LEU A 74 43.74 -12.25 18.74
CA LEU A 74 42.79 -12.86 17.79
C LEU A 74 41.38 -13.01 18.36
N SER A 75 41.26 -13.46 19.62
CA SER A 75 39.96 -13.63 20.28
C SER A 75 39.22 -12.30 20.44
N ARG A 76 39.96 -11.21 20.70
CA ARG A 76 39.42 -9.86 20.79
C ARG A 76 38.82 -9.38 19.45
N GLY A 77 39.54 -9.57 18.35
CA GLY A 77 39.04 -9.22 17.01
C GLY A 77 37.72 -9.93 16.67
N LEU A 78 37.62 -11.23 16.99
CA LEU A 78 36.42 -12.03 16.75
C LEU A 78 35.21 -11.53 17.56
N VAL A 79 35.41 -11.11 18.80
CA VAL A 79 34.33 -10.59 19.66
C VAL A 79 33.77 -9.27 19.11
N LEU A 80 34.62 -8.35 18.63
CA LEU A 80 34.17 -7.10 18.00
C LEU A 80 33.44 -7.35 16.69
N LEU A 81 33.97 -8.27 15.86
CA LEU A 81 33.32 -8.66 14.61
C LEU A 81 31.93 -9.24 14.87
N ALA A 82 31.79 -10.13 15.86
CA ALA A 82 30.52 -10.71 16.24
C ALA A 82 29.52 -9.65 16.75
N ALA A 83 29.98 -8.69 17.56
CA ALA A 83 29.15 -7.59 18.04
C ALA A 83 28.66 -6.70 16.88
N PHE A 84 29.56 -6.32 15.98
CA PHE A 84 29.25 -5.53 14.79
C PHE A 84 28.25 -6.25 13.86
N MET A 85 28.49 -7.53 13.59
CA MET A 85 27.58 -8.35 12.79
C MET A 85 26.21 -8.46 13.45
N THR A 86 26.14 -8.67 14.76
CA THR A 86 24.85 -8.73 15.48
C THR A 86 24.10 -7.40 15.37
N LEU A 87 24.81 -6.28 15.47
CA LEU A 87 24.23 -4.94 15.40
C LEU A 87 23.59 -4.61 14.04
N ILE A 88 24.18 -5.12 12.95
CA ILE A 88 23.73 -4.82 11.58
C ILE A 88 22.79 -5.90 11.05
N VAL A 89 23.14 -7.16 11.24
CA VAL A 89 22.41 -8.29 10.66
C VAL A 89 21.08 -8.51 11.37
N LEU A 90 21.00 -8.32 12.68
CA LEU A 90 19.78 -8.60 13.43
C LEU A 90 18.62 -7.65 13.06
N PRO A 91 18.80 -6.30 13.00
CA PRO A 91 17.74 -5.42 12.54
C PRO A 91 17.32 -5.71 11.10
N TYR A 92 18.28 -5.98 10.22
CA TYR A 92 18.00 -6.31 8.82
C TYR A 92 17.19 -7.62 8.69
N ALA A 93 17.56 -8.66 9.45
CA ALA A 93 16.84 -9.93 9.45
C ALA A 93 15.43 -9.78 10.03
N LEU A 94 15.24 -9.00 11.09
CA LEU A 94 13.93 -8.72 11.67
C LEU A 94 13.03 -7.93 10.71
N PHE A 95 13.59 -6.90 10.06
CA PHE A 95 12.90 -6.12 9.04
C PHE A 95 12.44 -7.01 7.89
N ARG A 96 13.33 -7.88 7.39
CA ARG A 96 13.02 -8.82 6.30
C ARG A 96 11.96 -9.85 6.70
N SER A 97 12.04 -10.42 7.91
CA SER A 97 11.07 -11.43 8.37
C SER A 97 9.66 -10.87 8.55
N SER A 98 9.54 -9.57 8.84
CA SER A 98 8.24 -8.91 8.96
C SER A 98 7.52 -8.78 7.62
N GLY A 99 8.26 -8.79 6.50
CA GLY A 99 7.70 -8.66 5.15
C GLY A 99 6.97 -9.91 4.64
N ASP A 100 7.47 -11.10 4.98
CA ASP A 100 7.03 -12.36 4.37
C ASP A 100 5.57 -12.75 4.72
N ASN A 101 5.06 -12.33 5.88
CA ASN A 101 3.67 -12.62 6.27
C ASN A 101 2.62 -11.72 5.59
N SER A 102 3.03 -10.63 4.94
CA SER A 102 2.10 -9.67 4.34
C SER A 102 1.46 -10.21 3.06
N GLN A 103 2.19 -11.01 2.29
CA GLN A 103 1.75 -11.44 0.96
C GLN A 103 0.59 -12.44 1.03
N GLU A 104 0.64 -13.41 1.95
CA GLU A 104 -0.46 -14.36 2.13
C GLU A 104 -1.75 -13.68 2.59
N SER A 105 -1.63 -12.57 3.33
CA SER A 105 -2.80 -11.80 3.82
C SER A 105 -3.57 -11.11 2.69
N ARG A 106 -2.91 -10.88 1.54
CA ARG A 106 -3.52 -10.26 0.35
C ARG A 106 -4.37 -11.24 -0.45
N ILE A 107 -4.24 -12.54 -0.19
CA ILE A 107 -5.02 -13.59 -0.86
C ILE A 107 -6.22 -13.93 0.02
N PRO A 108 -7.45 -13.85 -0.50
CA PRO A 108 -8.63 -14.14 0.30
C PRO A 108 -8.71 -15.63 0.63
N ARG A 109 -8.90 -15.94 1.91
CA ARG A 109 -9.16 -17.31 2.34
C ARG A 109 -10.47 -17.81 1.69
N PRO A 110 -10.58 -19.11 1.35
CA PRO A 110 -9.62 -20.19 1.60
C PRO A 110 -8.58 -20.40 0.49
N LEU A 111 -8.43 -19.45 -0.44
CA LEU A 111 -7.51 -19.62 -1.57
C LEU A 111 -6.05 -19.65 -1.11
N LYS A 112 -5.23 -20.44 -1.82
CA LYS A 112 -3.79 -20.54 -1.64
C LYS A 112 -3.08 -20.17 -2.94
N MET A 113 -2.03 -19.35 -2.85
CA MET A 113 -1.12 -19.15 -3.98
C MET A 113 -0.12 -20.29 -4.11
N ALA A 114 0.28 -20.56 -5.34
CA ALA A 114 1.46 -21.37 -5.67
C ALA A 114 2.72 -20.50 -5.79
N ARG A 115 2.60 -19.31 -6.39
CA ARG A 115 3.70 -18.36 -6.57
C ARG A 115 3.18 -16.96 -6.90
N ILE A 116 4.05 -15.96 -6.74
CA ILE A 116 3.89 -14.65 -7.35
C ILE A 116 4.28 -14.77 -8.83
N GLU A 117 3.39 -14.39 -9.72
CA GLU A 117 3.65 -14.38 -11.17
C GLU A 117 4.20 -13.03 -11.63
N TYR A 118 3.77 -11.95 -10.99
CA TYR A 118 4.21 -10.58 -11.28
C TYR A 118 4.12 -9.72 -10.03
N GLN A 119 5.10 -8.85 -9.80
CA GLN A 119 5.10 -7.87 -8.73
C GLN A 119 5.81 -6.62 -9.20
N LEU A 120 5.12 -5.49 -9.16
CA LEU A 120 5.69 -4.16 -9.33
C LEU A 120 5.10 -3.27 -8.25
N GLU A 121 5.94 -2.79 -7.35
CA GLU A 121 5.57 -1.90 -6.26
C GLU A 121 6.58 -0.75 -6.25
N GLU A 122 6.08 0.49 -6.26
CA GLU A 122 6.87 1.70 -6.12
C GLU A 122 6.38 2.50 -4.92
N SER A 123 7.31 3.16 -4.25
CA SER A 123 7.07 4.02 -3.11
C SER A 123 7.75 5.36 -3.35
N TRP A 124 7.01 6.44 -3.16
CA TRP A 124 7.49 7.80 -3.27
C TRP A 124 7.50 8.42 -1.87
N GLY A 125 8.71 8.55 -1.31
CA GLY A 125 8.93 9.12 0.00
C GLY A 125 10.17 8.55 0.69
N PHE A 126 10.20 8.60 2.02
CA PHE A 126 11.33 8.15 2.85
C PHE A 126 11.06 6.79 3.55
N GLY A 127 10.04 6.05 3.13
CA GLY A 127 9.52 4.85 3.78
C GLY A 127 8.74 5.14 5.07
N GLY A 128 8.19 6.35 5.21
CA GLY A 128 7.46 6.81 6.39
C GLY A 128 5.94 6.63 6.27
N PRO A 129 5.20 6.69 7.39
CA PRO A 129 3.74 6.74 7.35
C PRO A 129 3.24 7.92 6.50
N GLY A 130 2.37 7.65 5.52
CA GLY A 130 1.81 8.66 4.63
C GLY A 130 2.60 8.91 3.34
N ASP A 131 3.66 8.13 3.09
CA ASP A 131 4.27 8.06 1.77
C ASP A 131 3.29 7.46 0.77
N ASN A 132 3.38 7.89 -0.49
CA ASN A 132 2.53 7.35 -1.54
C ASN A 132 3.13 6.04 -2.03
N GLU A 133 2.32 5.00 -2.08
CA GLU A 133 2.73 3.69 -2.57
C GLU A 133 1.73 3.22 -3.63
N THR A 134 2.26 2.76 -4.75
CA THR A 134 1.46 2.14 -5.81
C THR A 134 2.03 0.78 -6.11
N GLY A 135 1.15 -0.21 -6.12
CA GLY A 135 1.55 -1.58 -6.31
C GLY A 135 0.56 -2.40 -7.10
N PHE A 136 1.10 -3.29 -7.92
CA PHE A 136 0.36 -4.26 -8.69
C PHE A 136 1.03 -5.62 -8.61
N VAL A 137 0.31 -6.59 -8.06
CA VAL A 137 0.80 -7.95 -7.82
C VAL A 137 -0.18 -8.97 -8.37
N ILE A 138 0.35 -9.97 -9.06
CA ILE A 138 -0.41 -11.10 -9.60
C ILE A 138 0.05 -12.37 -8.90
N TYR A 139 -0.89 -13.03 -8.23
CA TYR A 139 -0.68 -14.33 -7.61
C TYR A 139 -1.26 -15.42 -8.49
N GLN A 140 -0.45 -16.45 -8.76
CA GLN A 140 -0.93 -17.69 -9.35
C GLN A 140 -1.48 -18.57 -8.22
N LEU A 141 -2.73 -19.00 -8.32
CA LEU A 141 -3.34 -19.95 -7.38
C LEU A 141 -2.78 -21.36 -7.57
N THR A 142 -2.81 -22.16 -6.50
CA THR A 142 -2.64 -23.61 -6.66
C THR A 142 -3.77 -24.19 -7.50
N GLU A 143 -3.52 -25.29 -8.21
CA GLU A 143 -4.57 -25.92 -9.04
C GLU A 143 -5.78 -26.35 -8.19
N GLU A 144 -5.53 -26.80 -6.95
CA GLU A 144 -6.59 -27.10 -5.98
C GLU A 144 -7.46 -25.87 -5.68
N SER A 145 -6.84 -24.73 -5.40
CA SER A 145 -7.57 -23.48 -5.09
C SER A 145 -8.31 -22.94 -6.30
N ALA A 146 -7.68 -22.98 -7.48
CA ALA A 146 -8.31 -22.56 -8.72
C ALA A 146 -9.50 -23.47 -9.08
N GLY A 147 -9.33 -24.79 -8.98
CA GLY A 147 -10.39 -25.77 -9.19
C GLY A 147 -11.55 -25.59 -8.21
N TRP A 148 -11.25 -25.40 -6.92
CA TRP A 148 -12.26 -25.09 -5.91
C TRP A 148 -13.03 -23.81 -6.24
N ALA A 149 -12.32 -22.74 -6.60
CA ALA A 149 -12.94 -21.44 -6.91
C ALA A 149 -13.85 -21.53 -8.14
N ARG A 150 -13.42 -22.23 -9.20
CA ARG A 150 -14.24 -22.49 -10.40
C ARG A 150 -15.50 -23.28 -10.04
N ALA A 151 -15.38 -24.28 -9.17
CA ALA A 151 -16.52 -25.11 -8.75
C ALA A 151 -17.58 -24.33 -7.96
N GLN A 152 -17.21 -23.23 -7.28
CA GLN A 152 -18.18 -22.38 -6.59
C GLN A 152 -19.06 -21.56 -7.54
N GLY A 153 -18.56 -21.20 -8.73
CA GLY A 153 -19.29 -20.36 -9.69
C GLY A 153 -19.79 -19.06 -9.07
N SER A 154 -21.09 -18.78 -9.20
CA SER A 154 -21.72 -17.57 -8.66
C SER A 154 -21.73 -17.51 -7.13
N ALA A 155 -21.57 -18.64 -6.44
CA ALA A 155 -21.52 -18.68 -4.97
C ALA A 155 -20.17 -18.25 -4.39
N LEU A 156 -19.12 -18.10 -5.21
CA LEU A 156 -17.76 -17.83 -4.76
C LEU A 156 -17.65 -16.63 -3.82
N ALA A 157 -18.36 -15.53 -4.12
CA ALA A 157 -18.39 -14.32 -3.28
C ALA A 157 -18.76 -14.58 -1.81
N THR A 158 -19.65 -15.55 -1.55
CA THR A 158 -20.08 -15.91 -0.19
C THR A 158 -19.06 -16.77 0.57
N GLN A 159 -18.21 -17.48 -0.17
CA GLN A 159 -17.25 -18.44 0.37
C GLN A 159 -15.87 -17.82 0.65
N LEU A 160 -15.55 -16.70 -0.02
CA LEU A 160 -14.34 -15.95 0.23
C LEU A 160 -14.41 -15.22 1.58
N SER A 161 -13.26 -15.03 2.22
CA SER A 161 -13.15 -14.20 3.43
C SER A 161 -13.75 -12.81 3.18
N GLN A 162 -14.45 -12.24 4.18
CA GLN A 162 -15.27 -11.03 4.10
C GLN A 162 -16.67 -11.21 3.46
N GLY A 163 -16.92 -12.35 2.80
CA GLY A 163 -18.23 -12.75 2.29
C GLY A 163 -18.83 -11.82 1.23
N ALA A 164 -20.09 -12.06 0.88
CA ALA A 164 -20.78 -11.35 -0.21
C ALA A 164 -21.01 -9.85 0.04
N ARG A 165 -20.71 -9.34 1.25
CA ARG A 165 -20.75 -7.90 1.53
C ARG A 165 -19.58 -7.15 0.88
N CYS A 166 -18.43 -7.79 0.72
CA CYS A 166 -17.29 -7.18 0.03
C CYS A 166 -17.20 -7.61 -1.43
N TRP A 167 -17.34 -8.91 -1.69
CA TRP A 167 -17.10 -9.48 -3.01
C TRP A 167 -18.25 -9.20 -3.97
N ARG A 168 -17.92 -8.61 -5.10
CA ARG A 168 -18.85 -8.27 -6.18
C ARG A 168 -18.47 -9.00 -7.46
N PRO A 169 -19.44 -9.49 -8.24
CA PRO A 169 -19.14 -10.11 -9.52
C PRO A 169 -18.64 -9.05 -10.52
N THR A 170 -17.78 -9.46 -11.45
CA THR A 170 -17.48 -8.67 -12.64
C THR A 170 -18.56 -8.92 -13.72
N PRO A 171 -18.75 -8.02 -14.70
CA PRO A 171 -18.00 -6.78 -14.96
C PRO A 171 -18.12 -5.74 -13.85
N VAL A 172 -17.10 -4.89 -13.67
CA VAL A 172 -17.22 -3.72 -12.79
C VAL A 172 -18.23 -2.76 -13.41
N GLU A 173 -19.37 -2.64 -12.74
CA GLU A 173 -20.46 -1.76 -13.16
C GLU A 173 -20.22 -0.33 -12.68
N LYS A 174 -20.43 0.65 -13.57
CA LYS A 174 -20.26 2.08 -13.27
C LYS A 174 -21.38 2.65 -12.41
N ASP A 175 -22.59 2.10 -12.59
CA ASP A 175 -23.83 2.67 -12.04
C ASP A 175 -24.35 1.86 -10.84
N ALA A 176 -23.84 0.65 -10.59
CA ALA A 176 -24.22 -0.18 -9.46
C ALA A 176 -23.30 -0.03 -8.23
N GLY A 177 -22.29 0.85 -8.34
CA GLY A 177 -21.44 1.23 -7.22
C GLY A 177 -22.09 2.31 -6.36
N THR A 178 -21.71 2.38 -5.09
CA THR A 178 -21.95 3.60 -4.32
C THR A 178 -21.09 4.73 -4.90
N PRO A 179 -21.43 6.01 -4.70
CA PRO A 179 -20.55 7.12 -5.08
C PRO A 179 -19.10 6.97 -4.58
N ASP A 180 -18.92 6.25 -3.46
CA ASP A 180 -17.60 5.92 -2.91
C ASP A 180 -16.83 4.92 -3.77
N ASP A 181 -17.49 3.97 -4.43
CA ASP A 181 -16.82 3.03 -5.32
C ASP A 181 -16.28 3.74 -6.56
N LEU A 182 -17.04 4.68 -7.14
CA LEU A 182 -16.56 5.51 -8.24
C LEU A 182 -15.31 6.32 -7.82
N ARG A 183 -15.36 6.96 -6.65
CA ARG A 183 -14.22 7.71 -6.09
C ARG A 183 -12.97 6.85 -5.88
N ARG A 184 -13.11 5.55 -5.64
CA ARG A 184 -11.97 4.63 -5.52
C ARG A 184 -11.30 4.30 -6.86
N TRP A 185 -11.96 4.48 -7.99
CA TRP A 185 -11.37 4.26 -9.32
C TRP A 185 -10.83 5.53 -9.96
N THR A 186 -11.44 6.68 -9.68
CA THR A 186 -11.18 7.93 -10.40
C THR A 186 -10.55 9.01 -9.54
N GLY A 187 -10.31 8.73 -8.26
CA GLY A 187 -9.83 9.73 -7.31
C GLY A 187 -10.85 10.86 -7.06
N PRO A 188 -10.39 11.99 -6.46
CA PRO A 188 -11.27 13.08 -6.04
C PRO A 188 -11.69 14.01 -7.17
N ILE A 189 -11.03 14.00 -8.34
CA ILE A 189 -11.25 14.97 -9.42
C ILE A 189 -12.56 14.65 -10.16
N GLN A 190 -13.39 15.67 -10.41
CA GLN A 190 -14.72 15.50 -10.98
C GLN A 190 -14.70 15.34 -12.52
N GLU A 191 -13.80 16.03 -13.22
CA GLU A 191 -13.67 15.94 -14.69
C GLU A 191 -13.21 14.53 -15.11
N GLU A 192 -12.25 13.95 -14.38
CA GLU A 192 -11.80 12.57 -14.58
C GLU A 192 -12.93 11.55 -14.40
N ARG A 193 -13.93 11.86 -13.55
CA ARG A 193 -15.10 10.99 -13.36
C ARG A 193 -16.01 10.96 -14.58
N GLU A 194 -16.22 12.08 -15.24
CA GLU A 194 -17.06 12.15 -16.44
C GLU A 194 -16.40 11.43 -17.62
N GLU A 195 -15.09 11.61 -17.79
CA GLU A 195 -14.31 10.88 -18.80
C GLU A 195 -14.27 9.37 -18.51
N TRP A 196 -14.09 8.99 -17.24
CA TRP A 196 -14.14 7.59 -16.83
C TRP A 196 -15.51 6.97 -17.07
N ALA A 197 -16.59 7.70 -16.79
CA ALA A 197 -17.95 7.27 -17.07
C ALA A 197 -18.19 6.97 -18.55
N ALA A 198 -17.39 7.52 -19.47
CA ALA A 198 -17.49 7.25 -20.91
C ALA A 198 -16.70 5.99 -21.38
N ARG A 199 -15.68 5.51 -20.66
CA ARG A 199 -14.79 4.40 -21.10
C ARG A 199 -14.90 3.12 -20.27
N LYS A 200 -14.51 1.95 -20.80
CA LYS A 200 -14.55 0.70 -20.02
C LYS A 200 -13.56 0.78 -18.83
N PRO A 201 -13.93 0.29 -17.63
CA PRO A 201 -13.01 0.23 -16.51
C PRO A 201 -11.73 -0.53 -16.88
N ASN A 202 -10.58 0.03 -16.53
CA ASN A 202 -9.28 -0.60 -16.72
C ASN A 202 -8.44 -0.44 -15.44
N ILE A 203 -7.48 -1.33 -15.24
CA ILE A 203 -6.65 -1.36 -14.03
C ILE A 203 -5.69 -0.17 -13.97
N ALA A 204 -5.30 0.41 -15.11
CA ALA A 204 -4.41 1.56 -15.14
C ALA A 204 -5.05 2.78 -14.48
N ASP A 205 -6.35 3.00 -14.69
CA ASP A 205 -7.10 4.09 -14.04
C ASP A 205 -7.05 3.97 -12.50
N TYR A 206 -7.09 2.74 -11.99
CA TYR A 206 -6.96 2.47 -10.56
C TYR A 206 -5.54 2.70 -10.03
N LEU A 207 -4.52 2.37 -10.83
CA LEU A 207 -3.12 2.50 -10.44
C LEU A 207 -2.59 3.93 -10.59
N ASP A 208 -3.24 4.76 -11.40
CA ASP A 208 -2.83 6.15 -11.64
C ASP A 208 -3.52 7.15 -10.70
N LEU A 209 -4.02 6.67 -9.55
CA LEU A 209 -4.59 7.54 -8.53
C LEU A 209 -3.51 8.50 -8.01
N TYR A 210 -3.83 9.80 -8.03
CA TYR A 210 -2.96 10.88 -7.55
C TYR A 210 -1.66 11.11 -8.36
N GLY A 211 -1.57 10.58 -9.59
CA GLY A 211 -0.45 10.84 -10.49
C GLY A 211 0.83 10.04 -10.19
N PHE A 212 0.71 8.97 -9.39
CA PHE A 212 1.80 8.05 -9.04
C PHE A 212 1.76 6.78 -9.90
N THR A 213 1.88 6.96 -11.22
CA THR A 213 1.79 5.84 -12.17
C THR A 213 3.00 4.91 -12.08
N ILE A 214 2.75 3.59 -12.11
CA ILE A 214 3.80 2.57 -12.29
C ILE A 214 3.73 1.94 -13.69
N PRO A 215 4.87 1.63 -14.33
CA PRO A 215 4.90 1.08 -15.69
C PRO A 215 4.61 -0.43 -15.72
N VAL A 216 3.34 -0.82 -15.53
CA VAL A 216 2.94 -2.23 -15.61
C VAL A 216 3.09 -2.77 -17.04
N GLU A 217 3.62 -3.99 -17.17
CA GLU A 217 3.68 -4.69 -18.45
C GLU A 217 2.31 -4.76 -19.15
N LYS A 218 2.25 -4.35 -20.42
CA LYS A 218 1.01 -4.27 -21.20
C LYS A 218 0.19 -5.57 -21.20
N ALA A 219 0.87 -6.73 -21.30
CA ALA A 219 0.19 -8.03 -21.27
C ALA A 219 -0.53 -8.27 -19.94
N ARG A 220 0.07 -7.83 -18.82
CA ARG A 220 -0.49 -7.98 -17.47
C ARG A 220 -1.67 -7.05 -17.24
N MET A 221 -1.61 -5.82 -17.78
CA MET A 221 -2.75 -4.92 -17.78
C MET A 221 -3.93 -5.52 -18.55
N ILE A 222 -3.70 -6.06 -19.76
CA ILE A 222 -4.76 -6.68 -20.57
C ILE A 222 -5.41 -7.87 -19.84
N GLU A 223 -4.63 -8.69 -19.13
CA GLU A 223 -5.16 -9.79 -18.33
C GLU A 223 -6.07 -9.30 -17.20
N ALA A 224 -5.63 -8.30 -16.42
CA ALA A 224 -6.41 -7.71 -15.34
C ALA A 224 -7.65 -6.97 -15.84
N ASP A 225 -7.52 -6.19 -16.91
CA ASP A 225 -8.64 -5.52 -17.59
C ASP A 225 -9.67 -6.54 -18.03
N SER A 226 -9.24 -7.68 -18.59
CA SER A 226 -10.16 -8.74 -18.96
C SER A 226 -10.89 -9.32 -17.75
N ALA A 227 -10.22 -9.49 -16.61
CA ALA A 227 -10.86 -9.96 -15.38
C ALA A 227 -11.92 -8.97 -14.87
N ILE A 228 -11.66 -7.66 -14.96
CA ILE A 228 -12.55 -6.57 -14.52
C ILE A 228 -13.73 -6.36 -15.48
N GLN A 229 -13.50 -6.49 -16.79
CA GLN A 229 -14.48 -6.13 -17.83
C GLN A 229 -15.39 -7.27 -18.26
N ASN A 230 -15.01 -8.53 -17.99
CA ASN A 230 -15.78 -9.70 -18.40
C ASN A 230 -16.35 -10.42 -17.18
N PRO A 231 -17.51 -11.10 -17.31
CA PRO A 231 -18.07 -11.89 -16.23
C PRO A 231 -17.19 -13.09 -15.86
N GLY A 232 -17.32 -13.56 -14.63
CA GLY A 232 -16.66 -14.77 -14.13
C GLY A 232 -15.55 -14.52 -13.10
N SER A 233 -15.19 -13.26 -12.86
CA SER A 233 -14.29 -12.87 -11.77
C SER A 233 -15.09 -12.20 -10.64
N PHE A 234 -14.43 -12.00 -9.51
CA PHE A 234 -14.98 -11.27 -8.38
C PHE A 234 -13.97 -10.26 -7.87
N TYR A 235 -14.43 -9.09 -7.43
CA TYR A 235 -13.56 -8.06 -6.87
C TYR A 235 -14.06 -7.56 -5.52
N CYS A 236 -13.14 -7.07 -4.69
CA CYS A 236 -13.40 -6.53 -3.36
C CYS A 236 -12.39 -5.42 -3.06
N TYR A 237 -12.86 -4.34 -2.45
CA TYR A 237 -11.98 -3.29 -1.97
C TYR A 237 -11.54 -3.61 -0.54
N GLY A 238 -10.24 -3.62 -0.31
CA GLY A 238 -9.63 -3.82 0.99
C GLY A 238 -9.40 -2.52 1.75
N ARG A 239 -8.74 -2.67 2.90
CA ARG A 239 -8.27 -1.52 3.69
C ARG A 239 -7.21 -0.74 2.90
N GLY A 240 -7.13 0.56 3.17
CA GLY A 240 -6.15 1.44 2.53
C GLY A 240 -6.39 1.68 1.05
N GLY A 241 -7.61 1.45 0.54
CA GLY A 241 -7.88 1.61 -0.89
C GLY A 241 -7.15 0.58 -1.74
N SER A 242 -7.08 -0.67 -1.29
CA SER A 242 -6.61 -1.79 -2.12
C SER A 242 -7.78 -2.40 -2.90
N LEU A 243 -7.49 -2.96 -4.07
CA LEU A 243 -8.42 -3.70 -4.92
C LEU A 243 -7.88 -5.12 -5.09
N THR A 244 -8.69 -6.09 -4.72
CA THR A 244 -8.38 -7.51 -4.95
C THR A 244 -9.38 -8.08 -5.95
N ILE A 245 -8.88 -8.74 -7.00
CA ILE A 245 -9.69 -9.40 -8.03
C ILE A 245 -9.31 -10.88 -8.05
N VAL A 246 -10.29 -11.77 -7.86
CA VAL A 246 -10.15 -13.22 -7.99
C VAL A 246 -10.69 -13.62 -9.35
N ASP A 247 -9.84 -14.21 -10.18
CA ASP A 247 -10.18 -14.76 -11.51
C ASP A 247 -9.99 -16.29 -11.48
N PRO A 248 -11.06 -17.05 -11.19
CA PRO A 248 -11.02 -18.51 -11.17
C PRO A 248 -10.71 -19.13 -12.53
N GLY A 249 -11.13 -18.48 -13.62
CA GLY A 249 -10.92 -18.96 -14.99
C GLY A 249 -9.45 -19.07 -15.33
N ARG A 250 -8.66 -18.06 -14.94
CA ARG A 250 -7.20 -18.07 -15.09
C ARG A 250 -6.46 -18.66 -13.89
N GLY A 251 -7.15 -18.89 -12.78
CA GLY A 251 -6.53 -19.32 -11.52
C GLY A 251 -5.60 -18.25 -10.95
N LYS A 252 -6.00 -16.99 -11.03
CA LYS A 252 -5.17 -15.84 -10.59
C LYS A 252 -5.89 -14.98 -9.57
N VAL A 253 -5.10 -14.29 -8.75
CA VAL A 253 -5.56 -13.17 -7.92
C VAL A 253 -4.73 -11.95 -8.27
N TYR A 254 -5.39 -10.87 -8.66
CA TYR A 254 -4.78 -9.57 -8.88
C TYR A 254 -4.96 -8.72 -7.63
N PHE A 255 -3.89 -8.12 -7.15
CA PHE A 255 -3.91 -7.20 -6.02
C PHE A 255 -3.31 -5.88 -6.46
N ALA A 256 -4.07 -4.80 -6.31
CA ALA A 256 -3.67 -3.46 -6.68
C ALA A 256 -3.90 -2.51 -5.49
N TYR A 257 -3.06 -1.50 -5.35
CA TYR A 257 -3.25 -0.40 -4.40
C TYR A 257 -2.55 0.84 -4.94
N ALA A 258 -3.10 2.00 -4.63
CA ALA A 258 -2.53 3.30 -4.99
C ALA A 258 -2.98 4.35 -3.96
N GLY A 259 -2.01 4.97 -3.28
CA GLY A 259 -2.24 6.06 -2.33
C GLY A 259 -1.24 6.11 -1.17
#